data_AF-A0AAD6D0E9-F1
#
_entry.id   AF-A0AAD6D0E9-F1
#
_cell.length_a   1.000
_cell.length_b   1.000
_cell.length_c   1.000
_cell.angle_alpha   90.00
_cell.angle_beta   90.00
_cell.angle_gamma   90.00
#
_symmetry.space_group_name_H-M   'P 1'
#
loop_
_entity.id
_entity.type
_entity.pdbx_description
1 polymer ?
#
loop_
_entity_poly.entity_id
_entity_poly.type
_entity_poly.pdbx_seq_one_letter_code
_entity_poly.pdbx_strand_id
1 'polypeptide(L)'
;MTKRAILIAVEYLPPSQNEKNLDDDSEDEDDSWLFKGCINDVVAINSHLLVACGFQQENIQRLISYPPTHEGLQVEAKLPTYTNLLESFDLMHKEGNEGDIFYFHFSGPVCAVFQKYVSGYPEKHKALRVLDDNEQRSYIYNSELVFLFKRLAEKGIDCCVTLDSRESRDIEASSNFRGLRLSNCQLAEMLNHFSLQQNLENNRLQRQHSPLSHTVLSLKFGRNRSAQSVYEVSSKKHYGFLTFFLLMVLRRSASPLTWDEIVWQIGLQRGDSYPITRCSGATDRLFLCGQIEQTTYSSLRFSGTLNALDKRPTKLIIEGGAVHGLSQGAMGFFTPLRREMRDKGINGQTSLQFRIVTVNQLFSQAEVNDLFDTINMSK
;
A
#
# COMPACT_ATOMS: atom_id res chain seq x y z
N MET A 1 6.35 -12.36 -21.29
CA MET A 1 5.67 -11.67 -20.19
C MET A 1 5.93 -10.18 -20.31
N THR A 2 4.90 -9.41 -20.63
CA THR A 2 4.93 -7.95 -20.71
C THR A 2 4.55 -7.36 -19.36
N LYS A 3 5.13 -6.21 -19.00
CA LYS A 3 4.81 -5.49 -17.76
C LYS A 3 4.20 -4.14 -18.12
N ARG A 4 3.01 -3.85 -17.59
CA ARG A 4 2.28 -2.59 -17.84
C ARG A 4 1.85 -1.93 -16.54
N ALA A 5 1.75 -0.61 -16.53
CA ALA A 5 1.34 0.11 -15.34
C ALA A 5 0.40 1.29 -15.61
N ILE A 6 -0.46 1.58 -14.64
CA ILE A 6 -1.18 2.85 -14.50
C ILE A 6 -0.72 3.50 -13.21
N LEU A 7 -0.13 4.70 -13.32
CA LEU A 7 0.37 5.49 -12.20
C LEU A 7 -0.44 6.77 -12.07
N ILE A 8 -1.06 6.98 -10.92
CA ILE A 8 -2.00 8.07 -10.70
C ILE A 8 -1.52 8.95 -9.56
N ALA A 9 -1.40 10.24 -9.82
CA ALA A 9 -1.14 11.26 -8.82
C ALA A 9 -2.25 12.30 -8.85
N VAL A 10 -2.97 12.44 -7.74
CA VAL A 10 -3.97 13.49 -7.57
C VAL A 10 -3.47 14.43 -6.47
N GLU A 11 -2.62 15.39 -6.85
CA GLU A 11 -2.07 16.38 -5.93
C GLU A 11 -3.00 17.59 -5.77
N TYR A 12 -3.74 17.95 -6.82
CA TYR A 12 -4.68 19.05 -6.82
C TYR A 12 -6.08 18.57 -7.22
N LEU A 13 -7.09 19.02 -6.47
CA LEU A 13 -8.49 18.93 -6.83
C LEU A 13 -9.10 20.34 -6.81
N PRO A 14 -9.66 20.86 -7.92
CA PRO A 14 -10.34 22.14 -7.88
C PRO A 14 -11.53 22.07 -6.92
N PRO A 15 -11.78 23.11 -6.10
CA PRO A 15 -12.92 23.14 -5.20
C PRO A 15 -14.21 23.05 -6.02
N SER A 16 -15.11 22.15 -5.61
CA SER A 16 -16.41 22.01 -6.27
C SER A 16 -17.23 23.29 -6.07
N GLN A 17 -18.15 23.58 -6.99
CA GLN A 17 -19.01 24.78 -6.86
C GLN A 17 -19.83 24.77 -5.56
N ASN A 18 -20.11 23.59 -4.99
CA ASN A 18 -20.83 23.43 -3.73
C ASN A 18 -19.96 23.71 -2.49
N GLU A 19 -18.65 23.50 -2.57
CA GLU A 19 -17.70 23.75 -1.47
C GLU A 19 -17.33 25.23 -1.35
N LYS A 20 -17.53 26.04 -2.40
CA LYS A 20 -17.23 27.48 -2.39
C LYS A 20 -18.12 28.34 -1.47
N ASN A 21 -19.23 27.78 -0.97
CA ASN A 21 -20.21 28.52 -0.18
C ASN A 21 -20.09 28.30 1.34
N LEU A 22 -19.09 27.55 1.81
CA LEU A 22 -19.01 27.09 3.22
C LEU A 22 -17.88 27.67 4.06
N ASP A 23 -16.94 28.43 3.47
CA ASP A 23 -15.71 28.84 4.16
C ASP A 23 -15.50 30.37 4.11
N ASP A 24 -16.17 31.16 4.97
CA ASP A 24 -15.95 32.63 5.08
C ASP A 24 -15.47 33.11 6.46
N ASP A 25 -15.19 32.22 7.44
CA ASP A 25 -14.87 32.68 8.82
C ASP A 25 -13.73 31.94 9.57
N SER A 26 -12.96 31.04 8.94
CA SER A 26 -11.78 30.45 9.61
C SER A 26 -10.47 30.95 8.99
N GLU A 27 -9.72 31.77 9.74
CA GLU A 27 -8.40 32.33 9.37
C GLU A 27 -7.28 31.28 9.20
N ASP A 28 -7.58 29.99 9.37
CA ASP A 28 -6.71 28.92 8.93
C ASP A 28 -7.03 28.61 7.45
N GLU A 29 -6.33 29.28 6.53
CA GLU A 29 -6.23 28.90 5.10
C GLU A 29 -5.60 27.49 4.99
N ASP A 30 -6.34 26.47 5.41
CA ASP A 30 -5.96 25.08 5.24
C ASP A 30 -6.13 24.80 3.75
N ASP A 31 -5.00 24.63 3.04
CA ASP A 31 -4.85 24.14 1.66
C ASP A 31 -5.48 22.73 1.51
N SER A 32 -6.77 22.56 1.87
CA SER A 32 -7.44 21.26 2.02
C SER A 32 -7.60 20.53 0.69
N TRP A 33 -7.34 21.24 -0.40
CA TRP A 33 -7.39 20.83 -1.80
C TRP A 33 -6.03 20.40 -2.36
N LEU A 34 -4.93 20.57 -1.59
CA LEU A 34 -3.56 20.31 -2.02
C LEU A 34 -2.92 19.13 -1.26
N PHE A 35 -2.74 18.01 -1.97
CA PHE A 35 -2.18 16.76 -1.46
C PHE A 35 -0.69 16.65 -1.81
N LYS A 36 0.14 17.52 -1.23
CA LYS A 36 1.58 17.64 -1.54
C LYS A 36 2.30 16.29 -1.56
N GLY A 37 3.04 16.02 -2.63
CA GLY A 37 3.92 14.85 -2.74
C GLY A 37 3.38 13.70 -3.57
N CYS A 38 2.10 13.72 -3.97
CA CYS A 38 1.53 12.68 -4.83
C CYS A 38 2.25 12.61 -6.19
N ILE A 39 2.67 13.75 -6.73
CA ILE A 39 3.46 13.77 -7.98
C ILE A 39 4.83 13.12 -7.76
N ASN A 40 5.49 13.42 -6.63
CA ASN A 40 6.79 12.84 -6.31
C ASN A 40 6.70 11.32 -6.14
N ASP A 41 5.60 10.81 -5.58
CA ASP A 41 5.33 9.38 -5.45
C ASP A 41 5.30 8.71 -6.83
N VAL A 42 4.48 9.22 -7.75
CA VAL A 42 4.39 8.68 -9.11
C VAL A 42 5.72 8.77 -9.86
N VAL A 43 6.46 9.87 -9.72
CA VAL A 43 7.78 10.01 -10.34
C VAL A 43 8.77 8.98 -9.79
N ALA A 44 8.78 8.77 -8.47
CA ALA A 44 9.70 7.84 -7.82
C ALA A 44 9.36 6.37 -8.13
N ILE A 45 8.06 6.04 -8.18
CA ILE A 45 7.56 4.73 -8.60
C ILE A 45 7.89 4.48 -10.07
N ASN A 46 7.56 5.41 -10.98
CA ASN A 46 7.88 5.30 -12.40
C ASN A 46 9.37 5.01 -12.62
N SER A 47 10.23 5.79 -11.96
CA SER A 47 11.69 5.60 -12.05
C SER A 47 12.11 4.22 -11.56
N HIS A 48 11.52 3.73 -10.47
CA HIS A 48 11.81 2.38 -9.96
C HIS A 48 11.33 1.28 -10.91
N LEU A 49 10.13 1.41 -11.48
CA LEU A 49 9.59 0.41 -12.42
C LEU A 49 10.45 0.28 -13.68
N LEU A 50 10.92 1.41 -14.22
CA LEU A 50 11.80 1.42 -15.39
C LEU A 50 13.17 0.82 -15.07
N VAL A 51 13.83 1.33 -14.02
CA VAL A 51 15.24 1.01 -13.73
C VAL A 51 15.40 -0.35 -13.08
N ALA A 52 14.55 -0.69 -12.11
CA ALA A 52 14.72 -1.88 -11.27
C ALA A 52 13.79 -3.03 -11.68
N CYS A 53 12.60 -2.74 -12.22
CA CYS A 53 11.60 -3.76 -12.52
C CYS A 53 11.50 -4.13 -14.02
N GLY A 54 12.22 -3.42 -14.90
CA GLY A 54 12.29 -3.71 -16.33
C GLY A 54 11.01 -3.38 -17.12
N PHE A 55 10.21 -2.42 -16.64
CA PHE A 55 9.09 -1.89 -17.41
C PHE A 55 9.61 -1.06 -18.59
N GLN A 56 8.88 -1.07 -19.70
CA GLN A 56 9.14 -0.17 -20.83
C GLN A 56 8.31 1.09 -20.68
N GLN A 57 8.84 2.25 -21.11
CA GLN A 57 8.19 3.55 -20.92
C GLN A 57 6.82 3.62 -21.61
N GLU A 58 6.71 3.05 -22.80
CA GLU A 58 5.48 2.96 -23.60
C GLU A 58 4.37 2.14 -22.91
N ASN A 59 4.73 1.29 -21.96
CA ASN A 59 3.81 0.44 -21.21
C ASN A 59 3.37 1.06 -19.87
N ILE A 60 3.79 2.29 -19.57
CA ILE A 60 3.42 3.01 -18.36
C ILE A 60 2.54 4.21 -18.71
N GLN A 61 1.28 4.17 -18.29
CA GLN A 61 0.38 5.31 -18.36
C GLN A 61 0.43 6.12 -17.07
N ARG A 62 0.68 7.42 -17.20
CA ARG A 62 0.69 8.37 -16.07
C ARG A 62 -0.51 9.30 -16.17
N LEU A 63 -1.29 9.35 -15.09
CA LEU A 63 -2.42 10.23 -14.92
C LEU A 63 -2.13 11.19 -13.74
N ILE A 64 -1.85 12.46 -14.02
CA ILE A 64 -1.35 13.38 -12.99
C ILE A 64 -2.15 14.70 -12.96
N SER A 65 -2.57 15.13 -11.77
CA SER A 65 -3.13 16.45 -11.53
C SER A 65 -2.10 17.42 -10.98
N TYR A 66 -2.13 18.65 -11.48
CA TYR A 66 -1.22 19.72 -11.08
C TYR A 66 -2.03 20.95 -10.63
N PRO A 67 -1.52 21.74 -9.67
CA PRO A 67 -2.07 23.06 -9.39
C PRO A 67 -1.94 23.98 -10.62
N PRO A 68 -2.84 24.94 -10.82
CA PRO A 68 -2.76 25.90 -11.94
C PRO A 68 -1.44 26.69 -11.97
N THR A 69 -0.79 26.88 -10.82
CA THR A 69 0.48 27.59 -10.71
C THR A 69 1.70 26.80 -11.19
N HIS A 70 1.54 25.51 -11.52
CA HIS A 70 2.60 24.61 -11.97
C HIS A 70 2.65 24.41 -13.50
N GLU A 71 2.13 25.37 -14.29
CA GLU A 71 2.09 25.35 -15.77
C GLU A 71 3.43 25.08 -16.49
N GLY A 72 4.57 25.09 -15.78
CA GLY A 72 5.89 24.77 -16.33
C GLY A 72 6.32 23.30 -16.25
N LEU A 73 5.60 22.42 -15.53
CA LEU A 73 5.91 20.99 -15.48
C LEU A 73 5.36 20.31 -16.74
N GLN A 74 6.16 20.31 -17.82
CA GLN A 74 5.93 19.47 -19.00
C GLN A 74 6.14 18.00 -18.65
N VAL A 75 5.19 17.40 -17.94
CA VAL A 75 5.11 15.96 -17.81
C VAL A 75 4.13 15.49 -18.87
N GLU A 76 4.60 14.67 -19.80
CA GLU A 76 3.72 13.90 -20.70
C GLU A 76 2.87 12.94 -19.85
N ALA A 77 1.73 13.44 -19.39
CA ALA A 77 0.74 12.75 -18.57
C ALA A 77 -0.65 13.26 -18.93
N LYS A 78 -1.64 12.37 -18.93
CA LYS A 78 -3.05 12.77 -19.03
C LYS A 78 -3.54 13.25 -17.67
N LEU A 79 -4.64 14.00 -17.64
CA LEU A 79 -5.31 14.33 -16.38
C LEU A 79 -5.96 13.06 -15.77
N PRO A 80 -5.93 12.86 -14.46
CA PRO A 80 -6.58 11.74 -13.80
C PRO A 80 -8.07 12.05 -13.64
N THR A 81 -8.81 11.98 -14.74
CA THR A 81 -10.27 12.02 -14.76
C THR A 81 -10.83 10.60 -14.71
N TYR A 82 -12.12 10.47 -14.37
CA TYR A 82 -12.81 9.18 -14.43
C TYR A 82 -12.72 8.53 -15.83
N THR A 83 -13.00 9.30 -16.90
CA THR A 83 -12.89 8.81 -18.29
C THR A 83 -11.49 8.32 -18.62
N ASN A 84 -10.44 9.10 -18.33
CA ASN A 84 -9.07 8.73 -18.66
C ASN A 84 -8.63 7.47 -17.88
N LEU A 85 -9.12 7.31 -16.65
CA LEU A 85 -8.88 6.10 -15.87
C LEU A 85 -9.51 4.86 -16.51
N LEU A 86 -10.78 4.93 -16.91
CA LEU A 86 -11.46 3.83 -17.59
C LEU A 86 -10.79 3.47 -18.92
N GLU A 87 -10.46 4.47 -19.74
CA GLU A 87 -9.73 4.27 -21.00
C GLU A 87 -8.39 3.57 -20.78
N SER A 88 -7.70 3.94 -19.69
CA SER A 88 -6.43 3.32 -19.32
C SER A 88 -6.62 1.84 -18.99
N PHE A 89 -7.63 1.49 -18.17
CA PHE A 89 -7.96 0.09 -17.88
C PHE A 89 -8.40 -0.69 -19.13
N ASP A 90 -9.21 -0.10 -20.00
CA ASP A 90 -9.65 -0.76 -21.23
C ASP A 90 -8.48 -0.99 -22.19
N LEU A 91 -7.51 -0.09 -22.25
CA LEU A 91 -6.27 -0.31 -23.00
C LEU A 91 -5.48 -1.49 -22.42
N MET A 92 -5.26 -1.50 -21.10
CA MET A 92 -4.55 -2.59 -20.42
C MET A 92 -5.23 -3.95 -20.63
N HIS A 93 -6.57 -3.96 -20.58
CA HIS A 93 -7.36 -5.16 -20.85
C HIS A 93 -7.28 -5.58 -22.32
N LYS A 94 -7.30 -4.63 -23.26
CA LYS A 94 -7.21 -4.92 -24.70
C LYS A 94 -5.85 -5.50 -25.08
N GLU A 95 -4.77 -4.93 -24.56
CA GLU A 95 -3.39 -5.27 -24.96
C GLU A 95 -2.73 -6.34 -24.09
N GLY A 96 -3.18 -6.50 -22.84
CA GLY A 96 -2.63 -7.49 -21.92
C GLY A 96 -2.96 -8.92 -22.33
N ASN A 97 -2.04 -9.85 -22.11
CA ASN A 97 -2.23 -11.28 -22.35
C ASN A 97 -2.14 -12.06 -21.03
N GLU A 98 -2.59 -13.31 -21.03
CA GLU A 98 -2.40 -14.22 -19.91
C GLU A 98 -0.90 -14.31 -19.53
N GLY A 99 -0.62 -14.22 -18.23
CA GLY A 99 0.74 -14.22 -17.69
C GLY A 99 1.45 -12.86 -17.75
N ASP A 100 0.87 -11.81 -18.34
CA ASP A 100 1.39 -10.45 -18.22
C ASP A 100 1.23 -9.90 -16.79
N ILE A 101 2.03 -8.91 -16.43
CA ILE A 101 1.96 -8.22 -15.13
C ILE A 101 1.35 -6.84 -15.33
N PHE A 102 0.34 -6.53 -14.53
CA PHE A 102 -0.25 -5.21 -14.44
C PHE A 102 0.00 -4.60 -13.06
N TYR A 103 0.60 -3.41 -13.02
CA TYR A 103 0.83 -2.66 -11.79
C TYR A 103 0.00 -1.38 -11.74
N PHE A 104 -0.77 -1.23 -10.68
CA PHE A 104 -1.57 -0.04 -10.42
C PHE A 104 -1.03 0.68 -9.19
N HIS A 105 -0.74 1.97 -9.35
CA HIS A 105 -0.35 2.84 -8.24
C HIS A 105 -1.25 4.07 -8.19
N PHE A 106 -1.84 4.33 -7.03
CA PHE A 106 -2.58 5.56 -6.78
C PHE A 106 -2.01 6.26 -5.56
N SER A 107 -1.58 7.51 -5.75
CA SER A 107 -1.27 8.45 -4.67
C SER A 107 -2.22 9.64 -4.75
N GLY A 108 -3.01 9.85 -3.70
CA GLY A 108 -4.02 10.90 -3.73
C GLY A 108 -5.13 10.77 -2.67
N PRO A 109 -6.14 11.64 -2.74
CA PRO A 109 -7.25 11.67 -1.81
C PRO A 109 -8.21 10.50 -1.98
N VAL A 110 -8.75 10.05 -0.85
CA VAL A 110 -9.94 9.22 -0.75
C VAL A 110 -11.00 9.93 0.06
N CYS A 111 -12.25 9.70 -0.28
CA CYS A 111 -13.38 10.18 0.51
C CYS A 111 -14.31 9.02 0.80
N ALA A 112 -15.17 9.20 1.79
CA ALA A 112 -16.41 8.45 1.77
C ALA A 112 -17.47 9.20 0.98
N VAL A 113 -18.29 8.44 0.29
CA VAL A 113 -19.42 8.91 -0.48
C VAL A 113 -20.66 8.33 0.17
N PHE A 114 -21.54 9.20 0.66
CA PHE A 114 -22.81 8.80 1.25
C PHE A 114 -23.84 8.62 0.14
N GLN A 115 -24.43 7.43 0.07
CA GLN A 115 -25.46 7.12 -0.90
C GLN A 115 -26.79 6.91 -0.21
N LYS A 116 -27.83 7.63 -0.65
CA LYS A 116 -29.21 7.36 -0.24
C LYS A 116 -29.75 6.17 -1.03
N TYR A 117 -29.91 5.03 -0.38
CA TYR A 117 -30.63 3.89 -0.97
C TYR A 117 -32.15 4.10 -0.89
N VAL A 118 -32.89 3.40 -1.75
CA VAL A 118 -34.37 3.33 -1.71
C VAL A 118 -34.88 2.80 -0.36
N SER A 119 -34.06 2.03 0.37
CA SER A 119 -34.34 1.54 1.72
C SER A 119 -34.27 2.63 2.81
N GLY A 120 -33.85 3.85 2.49
CA GLY A 120 -33.83 5.01 3.39
C GLY A 120 -32.59 5.13 4.28
N TYR A 121 -31.72 4.12 4.34
CA TYR A 121 -30.49 4.17 5.12
C TYR A 121 -29.31 4.59 4.25
N PRO A 122 -28.56 5.66 4.62
CA PRO A 122 -27.36 6.02 3.89
C PRO A 122 -26.26 4.98 4.14
N GLU A 123 -25.76 4.37 3.08
CA GLU A 123 -24.55 3.56 3.17
C GLU A 123 -23.33 4.41 2.83
N LYS A 124 -22.24 4.16 3.55
CA LYS A 124 -20.97 4.88 3.41
C LYS A 124 -20.03 4.04 2.55
N HIS A 125 -19.78 4.47 1.32
CA HIS A 125 -18.84 3.80 0.43
C HIS A 125 -17.53 4.58 0.34
N LYS A 126 -16.38 3.92 0.39
CA LYS A 126 -15.09 4.57 0.13
C LYS A 126 -14.84 4.65 -1.39
N ALA A 127 -14.28 5.77 -1.81
CA ALA A 127 -13.95 6.06 -3.20
C ALA A 127 -12.60 6.79 -3.31
N LEU A 128 -11.88 6.55 -4.40
CA LEU A 128 -10.72 7.37 -4.76
C LEU A 128 -11.22 8.64 -5.43
N ARG A 129 -10.75 9.81 -5.02
CA ARG A 129 -11.10 11.06 -5.70
C ARG A 129 -10.19 11.25 -6.91
N VAL A 130 -10.78 11.70 -8.01
CA VAL A 130 -10.15 12.00 -9.30
C VAL A 130 -10.62 13.39 -9.75
N LEU A 131 -10.01 13.99 -10.78
CA LEU A 131 -10.58 15.22 -11.33
C LEU A 131 -11.94 14.94 -11.94
N ASP A 132 -12.81 15.94 -11.82
CA ASP A 132 -14.04 16.00 -12.59
C ASP A 132 -13.74 15.91 -14.09
N ASP A 133 -14.48 15.04 -14.75
CA ASP A 133 -14.69 15.10 -16.18
C ASP A 133 -15.89 16.01 -16.50
N ASN A 134 -16.21 16.15 -17.79
CA ASN A 134 -17.39 16.90 -18.25
C ASN A 134 -18.71 16.36 -17.69
N GLU A 135 -18.72 15.16 -17.11
CA GLU A 135 -19.88 14.50 -16.52
C GLU A 135 -19.92 14.62 -14.98
N GLN A 136 -19.08 15.49 -14.40
CA GLN A 136 -18.99 15.73 -12.95
C GLN A 136 -18.72 14.43 -12.18
N ARG A 137 -17.82 13.59 -12.70
CA ARG A 137 -17.35 12.37 -12.04
C ARG A 137 -16.01 12.62 -11.35
N SER A 138 -16.04 13.15 -10.13
CA SER A 138 -14.85 13.41 -9.31
C SER A 138 -14.37 12.22 -8.47
N TYR A 139 -14.88 11.00 -8.69
CA TYR A 139 -14.49 9.83 -7.90
C TYR A 139 -14.74 8.50 -8.62
N ILE A 140 -14.00 7.48 -8.19
CA ILE A 140 -14.23 6.07 -8.55
C ILE A 140 -14.46 5.25 -7.29
N TYR A 141 -15.57 4.51 -7.23
CA TYR A 141 -15.89 3.68 -6.08
C TYR A 141 -14.92 2.50 -5.98
N ASN A 142 -14.66 2.04 -4.75
CA ASN A 142 -13.88 0.83 -4.55
C ASN A 142 -14.46 -0.38 -5.32
N SER A 143 -15.79 -0.51 -5.38
CA SER A 143 -16.46 -1.59 -6.14
C SER A 143 -16.19 -1.50 -7.65
N GLU A 144 -16.08 -0.30 -8.21
CA GLU A 144 -15.74 -0.13 -9.62
C GLU A 144 -14.29 -0.51 -9.90
N LEU A 145 -13.35 -0.09 -9.07
CA LEU A 145 -11.96 -0.52 -9.18
C LEU A 145 -11.83 -2.04 -9.11
N VAL A 146 -12.55 -2.66 -8.17
CA VAL A 146 -12.61 -4.12 -8.05
C VAL A 146 -13.07 -4.78 -9.34
N PHE A 147 -14.12 -4.24 -9.97
CA PHE A 147 -14.59 -4.76 -11.26
C PHE A 147 -13.49 -4.69 -12.32
N LEU A 148 -12.80 -3.55 -12.41
CA LEU A 148 -11.74 -3.33 -13.40
C LEU A 148 -10.57 -4.29 -13.19
N PHE A 149 -10.13 -4.50 -11.95
CA PHE A 149 -9.09 -5.50 -11.65
C PHE A 149 -9.56 -6.92 -11.90
N LYS A 150 -10.82 -7.25 -11.55
CA LYS A 150 -11.41 -8.58 -11.81
C LYS A 150 -11.37 -8.91 -13.31
N ARG A 151 -11.75 -7.97 -14.18
CA ARG A 151 -11.67 -8.15 -15.65
C ARG A 151 -10.26 -8.50 -16.12
N LEU A 152 -9.23 -7.84 -15.57
CA LEU A 152 -7.84 -8.14 -15.91
C LEU A 152 -7.42 -9.52 -15.38
N ALA A 153 -7.76 -9.83 -14.13
CA ALA A 153 -7.42 -11.11 -13.52
C ALA A 153 -8.13 -12.30 -14.19
N GLU A 154 -9.38 -12.15 -14.64
CA GLU A 154 -10.10 -13.16 -15.43
C GLU A 154 -9.46 -13.42 -16.79
N LYS A 155 -8.70 -12.45 -17.33
CA LYS A 155 -7.86 -12.62 -18.52
C LYS A 155 -6.51 -13.30 -18.21
N GLY A 156 -6.27 -13.66 -16.95
CA GLY A 156 -5.01 -14.25 -16.49
C GLY A 156 -3.86 -13.25 -16.33
N ILE A 157 -4.15 -11.95 -16.23
CA ILE A 157 -3.15 -10.91 -15.95
C ILE A 157 -2.90 -10.84 -14.44
N ASP A 158 -1.63 -10.82 -14.01
CA ASP A 158 -1.27 -10.70 -12.59
C ASP A 158 -1.34 -9.23 -12.14
N CYS A 159 -2.30 -8.91 -11.28
CA CYS A 159 -2.63 -7.54 -10.89
C CYS A 159 -2.03 -7.17 -9.53
N CYS A 160 -1.08 -6.23 -9.54
CA CYS A 160 -0.44 -5.70 -8.35
C CYS A 160 -0.90 -4.27 -8.09
N VAL A 161 -1.47 -3.98 -6.92
CA VAL A 161 -2.12 -2.69 -6.62
C VAL A 161 -1.47 -2.07 -5.39
N THR A 162 -1.13 -0.79 -5.47
CA THR A 162 -0.65 0.01 -4.34
C THR A 162 -1.48 1.29 -4.19
N LEU A 163 -2.05 1.50 -3.01
CA LEU A 163 -2.93 2.63 -2.70
C LEU A 163 -2.31 3.47 -1.57
N ASP A 164 -1.58 4.52 -1.95
CA ASP A 164 -1.02 5.53 -1.04
C ASP A 164 -2.01 6.68 -0.86
N SER A 165 -3.09 6.35 -0.16
CA SER A 165 -4.28 7.18 -0.11
C SER A 165 -4.35 8.03 1.15
N ARG A 166 -4.84 9.27 1.00
CA ARG A 166 -5.03 10.22 2.11
C ARG A 166 -6.50 10.53 2.34
N GLU A 167 -6.93 10.60 3.61
CA GLU A 167 -8.33 10.93 3.89
C GLU A 167 -8.64 12.41 3.58
N SER A 168 -9.57 12.63 2.66
CA SER A 168 -10.18 13.92 2.35
C SER A 168 -11.58 14.03 2.97
N ARG A 169 -12.20 15.21 2.88
CA ARG A 169 -13.57 15.44 3.36
C ARG A 169 -14.54 14.44 2.70
N ASP A 170 -15.48 13.91 3.49
CA ASP A 170 -16.53 13.03 2.97
C ASP A 170 -17.48 13.85 2.08
N ILE A 171 -18.05 13.20 1.06
CA ILE A 171 -18.93 13.82 0.06
C ILE A 171 -20.33 13.24 0.22
N GLU A 172 -21.32 14.12 0.34
CA GLU A 172 -22.72 13.74 0.15
C GLU A 172 -23.01 13.69 -1.35
N ALA A 173 -23.13 12.49 -1.92
CA ALA A 173 -23.52 12.37 -3.32
C ALA A 173 -25.02 12.68 -3.47
N SER A 174 -25.33 13.71 -4.26
CA SER A 174 -26.71 14.00 -4.68
C SER A 174 -27.22 13.01 -5.74
N SER A 175 -26.31 12.27 -6.39
CA SER A 175 -26.62 11.36 -7.48
C SER A 175 -26.81 9.92 -7.03
N ASN A 176 -27.77 9.23 -7.66
CA ASN A 176 -27.91 7.78 -7.61
C ASN A 176 -26.57 7.10 -7.93
N PHE A 177 -26.29 5.95 -7.31
CA PHE A 177 -25.12 5.12 -7.61
C PHE A 177 -24.92 5.04 -9.12
N ARG A 178 -23.78 5.56 -9.57
CA ARG A 178 -23.26 5.33 -10.90
C ARG A 178 -22.73 3.90 -10.91
N GLY A 179 -23.63 2.93 -10.77
CA GLY A 179 -23.24 1.56 -11.01
C GLY A 179 -22.75 1.51 -12.44
N LEU A 180 -21.51 1.03 -12.64
CA LEU A 180 -21.23 0.20 -13.81
C LEU A 180 -22.50 -0.64 -14.07
N ARG A 181 -22.98 -0.72 -15.32
CA ARG A 181 -24.19 -1.48 -15.71
C ARG A 181 -24.02 -2.97 -15.41
N LEU A 182 -23.95 -3.29 -14.13
CA LEU A 182 -23.75 -4.57 -13.52
C LEU A 182 -25.10 -4.93 -12.95
N SER A 183 -25.53 -6.16 -13.19
CA SER A 183 -26.70 -6.66 -12.51
C SER A 183 -26.46 -6.64 -10.99
N ASN A 184 -27.53 -6.54 -10.21
CA ASN A 184 -27.43 -6.64 -8.75
C ASN A 184 -26.73 -7.94 -8.31
N CYS A 185 -26.84 -9.01 -9.10
CA CYS A 185 -26.12 -10.27 -8.87
C CYS A 185 -24.60 -10.12 -9.05
N GLN A 186 -24.16 -9.44 -10.11
CA GLN A 186 -22.73 -9.16 -10.34
C GLN A 186 -22.14 -8.25 -9.26
N LEU A 187 -22.91 -7.24 -8.82
CA LEU A 187 -22.53 -6.40 -7.67
C LEU A 187 -22.43 -7.21 -6.38
N ALA A 188 -23.38 -8.11 -6.10
CA ALA A 188 -23.35 -8.96 -4.91
C ALA A 188 -22.19 -9.95 -4.91
N GLU A 189 -21.90 -10.60 -6.05
CA GLU A 189 -20.73 -11.47 -6.21
C GLU A 189 -19.41 -10.70 -6.03
N MET A 190 -19.31 -9.49 -6.60
CA MET A 190 -18.13 -8.65 -6.45
C MET A 190 -17.93 -8.17 -5.01
N LEU A 191 -19.00 -7.74 -4.35
CA LEU A 191 -18.97 -7.32 -2.95
C LEU A 191 -18.62 -8.48 -2.01
N ASN A 192 -19.00 -9.72 -2.34
CA ASN A 192 -18.62 -10.92 -1.59
C ASN A 192 -17.14 -11.32 -1.79
N HIS A 193 -16.56 -11.11 -2.98
CA HIS A 193 -15.14 -11.39 -3.23
C HIS A 193 -14.20 -10.31 -2.67
N PHE A 194 -14.68 -9.07 -2.53
CA PHE A 194 -13.89 -7.93 -2.04
C PHE A 194 -14.37 -7.35 -0.70
N SER A 195 -15.27 -8.02 0.03
CA SER A 195 -15.52 -7.79 1.46
C SER A 195 -14.34 -8.21 2.34
N LEU A 196 -13.12 -8.03 1.81
CA LEU A 196 -11.87 -7.93 2.54
C LEU A 196 -11.96 -6.83 3.61
N GLN A 197 -12.62 -5.69 3.38
CA GLN A 197 -12.63 -4.63 4.40
C GLN A 197 -13.45 -4.95 5.67
N GLN A 198 -14.58 -5.68 5.57
CA GLN A 198 -15.42 -5.94 6.75
C GLN A 198 -14.99 -7.18 7.57
N ASN A 199 -14.36 -8.18 6.94
CA ASN A 199 -13.86 -9.37 7.66
C ASN A 199 -12.42 -9.25 8.17
N LEU A 200 -11.67 -8.21 7.75
CA LEU A 200 -10.27 -7.96 8.20
C LEU A 200 -10.17 -7.30 9.58
N GLU A 201 -11.25 -6.78 10.16
CA GLU A 201 -11.20 -6.21 11.51
C GLU A 201 -11.11 -7.27 12.61
N ASN A 202 -11.50 -8.52 12.32
CA ASN A 202 -11.65 -9.58 13.33
C ASN A 202 -10.74 -10.81 13.15
N ASN A 203 -10.01 -10.96 12.05
CA ASN A 203 -9.23 -12.18 11.80
C ASN A 203 -7.74 -11.93 11.53
N ARG A 204 -6.89 -12.56 12.36
CA ARG A 204 -5.49 -12.89 12.05
C ARG A 204 -5.42 -13.42 10.63
N LEU A 205 -4.53 -12.86 9.80
CA LEU A 205 -4.02 -13.35 8.50
C LEU A 205 -4.43 -14.79 8.12
N GLN A 206 -5.71 -15.05 7.87
CA GLN A 206 -6.15 -16.32 7.33
C GLN A 206 -5.89 -16.22 5.84
N ARG A 207 -4.90 -16.99 5.39
CA ARG A 207 -4.59 -17.18 3.97
C ARG A 207 -5.82 -17.73 3.29
N GLN A 208 -6.68 -16.86 2.77
CA GLN A 208 -7.66 -17.27 1.79
C GLN A 208 -6.92 -17.35 0.46
N HIS A 209 -6.73 -18.58 -0.03
CA HIS A 209 -6.26 -18.82 -1.39
C HIS A 209 -7.32 -18.26 -2.34
N SER A 210 -7.18 -17.00 -2.74
CA SER A 210 -7.97 -16.46 -3.84
C SER A 210 -7.47 -17.13 -5.12
N PRO A 211 -8.37 -17.71 -5.94
CA PRO A 211 -7.97 -18.25 -7.25
C PRO A 211 -7.49 -17.14 -8.21
N LEU A 212 -7.78 -15.87 -7.90
CA LEU A 212 -7.41 -14.73 -8.73
C LEU A 212 -6.01 -14.22 -8.38
N SER A 213 -5.17 -14.08 -9.40
CA SER A 213 -3.82 -13.48 -9.34
C SER A 213 -3.88 -11.97 -9.12
N HIS A 214 -4.16 -11.56 -7.88
CA HIS A 214 -4.10 -10.16 -7.50
C HIS A 214 -3.50 -9.97 -6.11
N THR A 215 -2.83 -8.84 -5.92
CA THR A 215 -2.32 -8.39 -4.62
C THR A 215 -2.60 -6.91 -4.46
N VAL A 216 -3.10 -6.52 -3.29
CA VAL A 216 -3.40 -5.12 -2.96
C VAL A 216 -2.67 -4.75 -1.69
N LEU A 217 -1.79 -3.76 -1.79
CA LEU A 217 -1.13 -3.10 -0.67
C LEU A 217 -1.73 -1.69 -0.50
N SER A 218 -2.16 -1.36 0.70
CA SER A 218 -2.86 -0.09 0.99
C SER A 218 -2.51 0.43 2.38
N LEU A 219 -2.72 1.72 2.61
CA LEU A 219 -2.71 2.26 3.96
C LEU A 219 -4.04 2.10 4.65
N LYS A 220 -3.98 1.70 5.93
CA LYS A 220 -5.08 1.82 6.85
C LYS A 220 -5.31 3.30 7.11
N PHE A 221 -6.49 3.75 6.74
CA PHE A 221 -6.95 5.10 7.03
C PHE A 221 -7.02 5.31 8.54
N GLY A 222 -6.32 6.34 9.01
CA GLY A 222 -6.40 6.83 10.37
C GLY A 222 -6.52 8.34 10.35
N ARG A 223 -7.24 8.91 11.31
CA ARG A 223 -7.53 10.36 11.39
C ARG A 223 -6.29 11.26 11.46
N ASN A 224 -5.11 10.70 11.69
CA ASN A 224 -3.89 11.48 11.80
C ASN A 224 -3.24 11.70 10.43
N ARG A 225 -3.57 12.84 9.78
CA ARG A 225 -3.04 13.22 8.45
C ARG A 225 -1.50 13.30 8.41
N SER A 226 -0.85 13.72 9.50
CA SER A 226 0.62 13.83 9.54
C SER A 226 1.31 12.46 9.43
N ALA A 227 0.63 11.37 9.79
CA ALA A 227 1.17 10.01 9.64
C ALA A 227 1.10 9.48 8.19
N GLN A 228 0.43 10.18 7.28
CA GLN A 228 0.17 9.73 5.89
C GLN A 228 1.14 10.33 4.87
N SER A 229 2.08 11.17 5.31
CA SER A 229 3.11 11.76 4.45
C SER A 229 4.47 11.74 5.13
N VAL A 230 5.54 11.75 4.34
CA VAL A 230 6.92 11.78 4.80
C VAL A 230 7.62 12.95 4.10
N TYR A 231 8.29 13.80 4.88
CA TYR A 231 9.19 14.81 4.35
C TYR A 231 10.62 14.26 4.35
N GLU A 232 11.20 14.10 3.16
CA GLU A 232 12.57 13.66 3.02
C GLU A 232 13.51 14.86 3.00
N VAL A 233 14.27 15.03 4.09
CA VAL A 233 15.16 16.18 4.31
C VAL A 233 16.24 16.32 3.22
N SER A 234 16.79 15.20 2.75
CA SER A 234 17.88 15.20 1.76
C SER A 234 17.44 15.74 0.40
N SER A 235 16.24 15.36 -0.05
CA SER A 235 15.68 15.78 -1.34
C SER A 235 14.81 17.03 -1.23
N LYS A 236 14.45 17.44 0.00
CA LYS A 236 13.47 18.50 0.31
C LYS A 236 12.11 18.24 -0.33
N LYS A 237 11.72 16.98 -0.47
CA LYS A 237 10.46 16.56 -1.10
C LYS A 237 9.52 15.90 -0.10
N HIS A 238 8.23 16.08 -0.36
CA HIS A 238 7.18 15.30 0.29
C HIS A 238 6.85 14.06 -0.53
N TYR A 239 6.59 12.97 0.18
CA TYR A 239 6.12 11.70 -0.34
C TYR A 239 4.91 11.23 0.45
N GLY A 240 4.05 10.43 -0.17
CA GLY A 240 3.10 9.60 0.54
C GLY A 240 3.83 8.56 1.38
N PHE A 241 3.23 8.23 2.52
CA PHE A 241 3.87 7.35 3.49
C PHE A 241 4.14 5.95 2.89
N LEU A 242 3.16 5.36 2.19
CA LEU A 242 3.31 4.00 1.68
C LEU A 242 4.40 3.94 0.62
N THR A 243 4.40 4.91 -0.29
CA THR A 243 5.33 4.99 -1.42
C THR A 243 6.76 5.14 -0.93
N PHE A 244 6.99 6.04 0.03
CA PHE A 244 8.31 6.26 0.60
C PHE A 244 8.88 4.97 1.18
N PHE A 245 8.14 4.30 2.08
CA PHE A 245 8.62 3.11 2.76
C PHE A 245 8.67 1.89 1.84
N LEU A 246 7.73 1.74 0.91
CA LEU A 246 7.77 0.70 -0.13
C LEU A 246 9.07 0.80 -0.93
N LEU A 247 9.36 1.99 -1.48
CA LEU A 247 10.56 2.21 -2.28
C LEU A 247 11.85 2.06 -1.46
N MET A 248 11.85 2.51 -0.21
CA MET A 248 13.00 2.33 0.68
C MET A 248 13.29 0.84 0.91
N VAL A 249 12.27 0.03 1.21
CA VAL A 249 12.41 -1.41 1.42
C VAL A 249 12.89 -2.10 0.15
N LEU A 250 12.24 -1.83 -0.99
CA LEU A 250 12.60 -2.43 -2.28
C LEU A 250 14.04 -2.08 -2.71
N ARG A 251 14.47 -0.83 -2.55
CA ARG A 251 15.81 -0.38 -2.96
C ARG A 251 16.94 -0.87 -2.04
N ARG A 252 16.63 -1.19 -0.79
CA ARG A 252 17.61 -1.72 0.17
C ARG A 252 17.74 -3.24 0.10
N SER A 253 16.73 -3.93 -0.44
CA SER A 253 16.76 -5.37 -0.54
C SER A 253 17.72 -5.83 -1.64
N ALA A 254 18.64 -6.73 -1.29
CA ALA A 254 19.50 -7.40 -2.27
C ALA A 254 18.80 -8.58 -2.97
N SER A 255 17.67 -9.05 -2.41
CA SER A 255 16.88 -10.16 -2.95
C SER A 255 15.45 -9.72 -3.28
N PRO A 256 14.77 -10.42 -4.20
CA PRO A 256 13.33 -10.25 -4.39
C PRO A 256 12.58 -10.44 -3.07
N LEU A 257 11.56 -9.61 -2.83
CA LEU A 257 10.72 -9.68 -1.65
C LEU A 257 9.30 -10.05 -2.04
N THR A 258 8.66 -10.85 -1.20
CA THR A 258 7.21 -11.05 -1.22
C THR A 258 6.47 -9.83 -0.68
N TRP A 259 5.18 -9.72 -0.99
CA TRP A 259 4.36 -8.64 -0.44
C TRP A 259 4.24 -8.70 1.09
N ASP A 260 4.14 -9.90 1.66
CA ASP A 260 4.16 -10.12 3.12
C ASP A 260 5.47 -9.61 3.75
N GLU A 261 6.61 -9.89 3.12
CA GLU A 261 7.92 -9.40 3.58
C GLU A 261 8.01 -7.88 3.46
N ILE A 262 7.49 -7.28 2.39
CA ILE A 262 7.42 -5.82 2.25
C ILE A 262 6.64 -5.20 3.39
N VAL A 263 5.42 -5.69 3.67
CA VAL A 263 4.59 -5.19 4.79
C VAL A 263 5.33 -5.31 6.10
N TRP A 264 5.95 -6.46 6.34
CA TRP A 264 6.73 -6.70 7.54
C TRP A 264 7.87 -5.69 7.69
N GLN A 265 8.69 -5.53 6.65
CA GLN A 265 9.81 -4.58 6.65
C GLN A 265 9.36 -3.14 6.87
N ILE A 266 8.26 -2.71 6.24
CA ILE A 266 7.68 -1.38 6.48
C ILE A 266 7.29 -1.21 7.97
N GLY A 267 6.67 -2.23 8.57
CA GLY A 267 6.34 -2.24 9.99
C GLY A 267 7.56 -2.11 10.90
N LEU A 268 8.65 -2.85 10.60
CA LEU A 268 9.89 -2.78 11.37
C LEU A 268 10.51 -1.37 11.32
N GLN A 269 10.50 -0.71 10.16
CA GLN A 269 11.11 0.60 9.99
C GLN A 269 10.41 1.71 10.79
N ARG A 270 9.13 1.53 11.13
CA ARG A 270 8.38 2.48 11.98
C ARG A 270 8.50 2.18 13.48
N GLY A 271 8.81 0.94 13.84
CA GLY A 271 8.66 0.48 15.21
C GLY A 271 7.19 0.41 15.66
N ASP A 272 6.22 0.44 14.76
CA ASP A 272 4.81 0.42 15.15
C ASP A 272 4.36 -0.99 15.56
N SER A 273 3.66 -1.11 16.70
CA SER A 273 3.05 -2.39 17.13
C SER A 273 1.95 -2.88 16.19
N TYR A 274 1.37 -1.98 15.40
CA TYR A 274 0.28 -2.26 14.48
C TYR A 274 0.64 -1.77 13.09
N PRO A 275 0.67 -2.64 12.08
CA PRO A 275 1.00 -2.21 10.73
C PRO A 275 -0.10 -1.29 10.22
N ILE A 276 0.26 -0.02 9.97
CA ILE A 276 -0.59 0.92 9.25
C ILE A 276 -0.74 0.53 7.77
N THR A 277 0.11 -0.36 7.27
CA THR A 277 -0.01 -0.96 5.95
C THR A 277 -0.83 -2.25 6.00
N ARG A 278 -1.79 -2.39 5.09
CA ARG A 278 -2.59 -3.61 4.89
C ARG A 278 -2.26 -4.20 3.53
N CYS A 279 -2.05 -5.51 3.51
CA CYS A 279 -1.91 -6.26 2.26
C CYS A 279 -2.93 -7.39 2.21
N SER A 280 -3.49 -7.64 1.03
CA SER A 280 -4.49 -8.68 0.77
C SER A 280 -4.30 -9.30 -0.60
N GLY A 281 -4.88 -10.49 -0.81
CA GLY A 281 -4.75 -11.27 -2.04
C GLY A 281 -3.60 -12.27 -1.95
N ALA A 282 -2.91 -12.52 -3.06
CA ALA A 282 -1.78 -13.45 -3.16
C ALA A 282 -0.48 -12.85 -2.60
N THR A 283 -0.46 -12.57 -1.29
CA THR A 283 0.61 -11.80 -0.63
C THR A 283 1.94 -12.54 -0.45
N ASP A 284 1.94 -13.85 -0.70
CA ASP A 284 3.11 -14.72 -0.73
C ASP A 284 3.89 -14.65 -2.06
N ARG A 285 3.36 -13.92 -3.05
CA ARG A 285 4.04 -13.70 -4.33
C ARG A 285 5.14 -12.65 -4.23
N LEU A 286 6.16 -12.80 -5.08
CA LEU A 286 7.19 -11.77 -5.25
C LEU A 286 6.60 -10.51 -5.85
N PHE A 287 7.09 -9.36 -5.41
CA PHE A 287 6.76 -8.07 -5.99
C PHE A 287 7.11 -8.04 -7.48
N LEU A 288 6.09 -7.96 -8.35
CA LEU A 288 6.18 -7.82 -9.82
C LEU A 288 7.00 -8.90 -10.54
N CYS A 289 7.10 -10.10 -9.96
CA CYS A 289 7.85 -11.23 -10.52
C CYS A 289 7.07 -12.56 -10.54
N GLY A 290 5.74 -12.53 -10.38
CA GLY A 290 4.88 -13.72 -10.43
C GLY A 290 5.03 -14.65 -9.21
N GLN A 291 4.51 -15.87 -9.33
CA GLN A 291 4.71 -16.89 -8.29
C GLN A 291 6.17 -17.37 -8.30
N ILE A 292 6.75 -17.46 -7.11
CA ILE A 292 7.95 -18.25 -6.91
C ILE A 292 7.61 -19.69 -7.35
N GLU A 293 8.38 -20.24 -8.29
CA GLU A 293 8.46 -21.70 -8.47
C GLU A 293 9.02 -22.30 -7.18
N GLN A 294 8.18 -22.48 -6.16
CA GLN A 294 8.46 -23.12 -4.87
C GLN A 294 9.94 -23.13 -4.43
N THR A 295 10.65 -22.00 -4.46
CA THR A 295 11.82 -21.87 -3.61
C THR A 295 11.24 -21.65 -2.22
N THR A 296 11.41 -22.67 -1.38
CA THR A 296 10.97 -22.83 0.01
C THR A 296 11.50 -21.74 0.96
N TYR A 297 11.49 -20.47 0.56
CA TYR A 297 11.63 -19.33 1.46
C TYR A 297 10.30 -19.12 2.17
N SER A 298 9.96 -20.09 3.01
CA SER A 298 8.97 -19.86 4.06
C SER A 298 9.59 -18.81 4.97
N SER A 299 9.03 -17.61 5.05
CA SER A 299 9.34 -16.70 6.16
C SER A 299 8.93 -17.44 7.44
N LEU A 300 9.87 -18.13 8.08
CA LEU A 300 9.58 -18.94 9.24
C LEU A 300 9.42 -18.00 10.43
N ARG A 301 8.20 -17.97 10.96
CA ARG A 301 7.88 -17.19 12.16
C ARG A 301 8.09 -18.08 13.37
N PHE A 302 8.96 -17.65 14.26
CA PHE A 302 9.24 -18.32 15.52
C PHE A 302 8.90 -17.40 16.68
N SER A 303 8.40 -17.98 17.76
CA SER A 303 8.42 -17.32 19.07
C SER A 303 9.86 -17.27 19.56
N GLY A 304 10.23 -16.22 20.27
CA GLY A 304 11.54 -16.11 20.89
C GLY A 304 11.46 -15.33 22.20
N THR A 305 12.38 -15.64 23.10
CA THR A 305 12.48 -15.02 24.42
C THR A 305 13.84 -14.37 24.57
N LEU A 306 13.85 -13.10 24.99
CA LEU A 306 15.08 -12.34 25.16
C LEU A 306 15.71 -12.63 26.54
N ASN A 307 16.78 -13.44 26.54
CA ASN A 307 17.46 -13.82 27.76
C ASN A 307 18.58 -12.84 28.11
N ALA A 308 18.17 -11.77 28.80
CA ALA A 308 19.01 -10.78 29.49
C ALA A 308 19.89 -9.86 28.62
N LEU A 309 19.98 -8.59 29.04
CA LEU A 309 20.69 -7.50 28.36
C LEU A 309 21.95 -7.05 29.10
N ASP A 310 22.27 -7.66 30.24
CA ASP A 310 23.27 -7.12 31.17
C ASP A 310 24.71 -7.19 30.65
N LYS A 311 24.99 -7.94 29.58
CA LYS A 311 26.31 -7.98 28.92
C LYS A 311 26.13 -8.17 27.42
N ARG A 312 26.56 -7.21 26.60
CA ARG A 312 26.65 -7.40 25.15
C ARG A 312 27.59 -8.59 24.84
N PRO A 313 27.27 -9.45 23.88
CA PRO A 313 26.13 -9.40 22.95
C PRO A 313 24.82 -9.95 23.54
N THR A 314 23.71 -9.27 23.27
CA THR A 314 22.36 -9.70 23.66
C THR A 314 22.02 -11.02 22.97
N LYS A 315 21.62 -12.03 23.77
CA LYS A 315 21.23 -13.36 23.26
C LYS A 315 19.72 -13.48 23.17
N LEU A 316 19.25 -13.88 22.00
CA LEU A 316 17.87 -14.27 21.73
C LEU A 316 17.78 -15.80 21.72
N ILE A 317 16.87 -16.37 22.51
CA ILE A 317 16.50 -17.78 22.38
C ILE A 317 15.27 -17.87 21.50
N ILE A 318 15.35 -18.67 20.45
CA ILE A 318 14.29 -18.88 19.48
C ILE A 318 13.70 -20.27 19.72
N GLU A 319 12.37 -20.35 19.88
CA GLU A 319 11.59 -21.59 19.94
C GLU A 319 11.42 -22.17 18.53
N GLY A 320 12.55 -22.44 17.88
CA GLY A 320 12.67 -22.96 16.53
C GLY A 320 14.07 -23.50 16.31
N GLY A 321 14.22 -24.53 15.49
CA GLY A 321 15.47 -25.27 15.33
C GLY A 321 15.60 -25.90 13.95
N ALA A 322 16.54 -26.82 13.77
CA ALA A 322 16.83 -27.47 12.50
C ALA A 322 15.59 -28.16 11.90
N VAL A 323 14.74 -28.81 12.71
CA VAL A 323 13.50 -29.45 12.21
C VAL A 323 12.49 -28.45 11.66
N HIS A 324 12.64 -27.19 12.04
CA HIS A 324 11.80 -26.10 11.58
C HIS A 324 12.43 -25.31 10.43
N GLY A 325 13.61 -25.72 9.94
CA GLY A 325 14.30 -25.08 8.82
C GLY A 325 15.25 -23.94 9.20
N LEU A 326 15.59 -23.76 10.48
CA LEU A 326 16.62 -22.80 10.87
C LEU A 326 18.02 -23.33 10.56
N SER A 327 18.90 -22.44 10.12
CA SER A 327 20.30 -22.72 9.83
C SER A 327 21.21 -21.72 10.53
N GLN A 328 22.40 -22.17 10.91
CA GLN A 328 23.43 -21.31 11.48
C GLN A 328 23.85 -20.26 10.45
N GLY A 329 24.01 -19.02 10.90
CA GLY A 329 24.31 -17.87 10.04
C GLY A 329 23.07 -17.19 9.44
N ALA A 330 21.89 -17.80 9.53
CA ALA A 330 20.65 -17.17 9.05
C ALA A 330 20.38 -15.86 9.80
N MET A 331 19.88 -14.88 9.06
CA MET A 331 19.51 -13.57 9.60
C MET A 331 18.01 -13.53 9.87
N GLY A 332 17.60 -12.87 10.94
CA GLY A 332 16.19 -12.68 11.28
C GLY A 332 15.94 -11.37 12.01
N PHE A 333 14.66 -11.06 12.23
CA PHE A 333 14.20 -9.90 12.98
C PHE A 333 13.33 -10.35 14.14
N PHE A 334 13.58 -9.80 15.33
CA PHE A 334 12.83 -10.07 16.55
C PHE A 334 12.15 -8.82 17.05
N THR A 335 10.84 -8.88 17.25
CA THR A 335 10.04 -7.78 17.81
C THR A 335 9.64 -8.16 19.23
N PRO A 336 10.39 -7.70 20.26
CA PRO A 336 10.06 -8.00 21.66
C PRO A 336 8.71 -7.40 22.05
N LEU A 337 8.02 -8.06 22.99
CA LEU A 337 6.80 -7.51 23.57
C LEU A 337 7.12 -6.26 24.38
N ARG A 338 6.19 -5.28 24.43
CA ARG A 338 6.36 -4.02 25.21
C ARG A 338 6.72 -4.25 26.69
N ARG A 339 6.30 -5.38 27.26
CA ARG A 339 6.65 -5.76 28.64
C ARG A 339 8.12 -6.19 28.74
N GLU A 340 8.58 -7.05 27.83
CA GLU A 340 9.97 -7.49 27.78
C GLU A 340 10.94 -6.34 27.55
N MET A 341 10.56 -5.36 26.71
CA MET A 341 11.37 -4.16 26.49
C MET A 341 11.55 -3.34 27.78
N ARG A 342 10.46 -3.11 28.52
CA ARG A 342 10.51 -2.39 29.81
C ARG A 342 11.33 -3.14 30.86
N ASP A 343 11.09 -4.43 31.00
CA ASP A 343 11.76 -5.26 32.00
C ASP A 343 13.27 -5.40 31.74
N LYS A 344 13.70 -5.14 30.49
CA LYS A 344 15.11 -5.23 30.07
C LYS A 344 15.77 -3.89 29.78
N GLY A 345 15.12 -2.76 30.08
CA GLY A 345 15.68 -1.43 29.87
C GLY A 345 15.89 -1.06 28.39
N ILE A 346 15.17 -1.70 27.47
CA ILE A 346 15.16 -1.35 26.05
C ILE A 346 14.22 -0.17 25.88
N ASN A 347 14.77 1.01 25.62
CA ASN A 347 13.99 2.21 25.34
C ASN A 347 13.66 2.27 23.84
N GLY A 348 12.37 2.40 23.50
CA GLY A 348 11.89 2.52 22.12
C GLY A 348 11.36 1.19 21.55
N GLN A 349 10.54 1.28 20.50
CA GLN A 349 10.10 0.11 19.75
C GLN A 349 11.12 -0.20 18.65
N THR A 350 12.14 -0.97 18.98
CA THR A 350 13.16 -1.40 18.01
C THR A 350 13.01 -2.88 17.74
N SER A 351 12.76 -3.24 16.48
CA SER A 351 12.97 -4.61 16.04
C SER A 351 14.47 -4.89 16.01
N LEU A 352 14.88 -6.00 16.61
CA LEU A 352 16.28 -6.41 16.73
C LEU A 352 16.64 -7.30 15.54
N GLN A 353 17.64 -6.92 14.76
CA GLN A 353 18.21 -7.83 13.78
C GLN A 353 19.16 -8.79 14.50
N PHE A 354 18.99 -10.08 14.24
CA PHE A 354 19.79 -11.12 14.84
C PHE A 354 20.39 -12.05 13.80
N ARG A 355 21.53 -12.65 14.14
CA ARG A 355 22.14 -13.76 13.41
C ARG A 355 22.02 -15.01 14.25
N ILE A 356 21.52 -16.09 13.67
CA ILE A 356 21.47 -17.40 14.34
C ILE A 356 22.90 -17.92 14.49
N VAL A 357 23.34 -18.09 15.74
CA VAL A 357 24.69 -18.55 16.08
C VAL A 357 24.72 -20.04 16.39
N THR A 358 23.65 -20.56 16.99
CA THR A 358 23.55 -21.98 17.36
C THR A 358 22.19 -22.51 16.96
N VAL A 359 22.14 -23.66 16.30
CA VAL A 359 20.89 -24.36 15.94
C VAL A 359 20.88 -25.74 16.55
N ASN A 360 19.90 -26.01 17.42
CA ASN A 360 19.57 -27.36 17.86
C ASN A 360 18.32 -27.85 17.11
N GLN A 361 17.87 -29.08 17.41
CA GLN A 361 16.69 -29.65 16.74
C GLN A 361 15.44 -28.77 16.93
N LEU A 362 15.15 -28.33 18.16
CA LEU A 362 13.90 -27.62 18.49
C LEU A 362 14.08 -26.15 18.89
N PHE A 363 15.30 -25.72 19.20
CA PHE A 363 15.58 -24.37 19.66
C PHE A 363 16.89 -23.85 19.05
N SER A 364 16.99 -22.54 18.93
CA SER A 364 18.16 -21.87 18.37
C SER A 364 18.55 -20.70 19.26
N GLN A 365 19.81 -20.31 19.19
CA GLN A 365 20.30 -19.08 19.79
C GLN A 365 20.72 -18.14 18.69
N ALA A 366 20.40 -16.87 18.88
CA ALA A 366 20.82 -15.81 17.99
C ALA A 366 21.47 -14.67 18.78
N GLU A 367 22.42 -14.00 18.13
CA GLU A 367 23.09 -12.81 18.63
C GLU A 367 22.56 -11.60 17.88
N VAL A 368 22.26 -10.54 18.63
CA VAL A 368 21.84 -9.27 18.03
C VAL A 368 23.05 -8.63 17.37
N ASN A 369 23.00 -8.45 16.05
CA ASN A 369 24.12 -7.92 15.27
C ASN A 369 24.30 -6.42 15.48
N ASP A 370 23.20 -5.66 15.56
CA ASP A 370 23.17 -4.24 15.91
C ASP A 370 21.76 -3.84 16.37
N LEU A 371 21.68 -2.88 17.29
CA LEU A 371 20.44 -2.14 17.53
C LEU A 371 20.27 -1.18 16.37
N PHE A 372 19.24 -1.37 15.55
CA PHE A 372 18.81 -0.28 14.67
C PHE A 372 18.28 0.82 15.56
N ASP A 373 19.07 1.87 15.78
CA ASP A 373 18.54 3.14 16.24
C ASP A 373 17.51 3.56 15.19
N THR A 374 16.23 3.49 15.57
CA THR A 374 15.14 4.01 14.74
C THR A 374 15.54 5.44 14.41
N ILE A 375 15.68 5.73 13.11
CA ILE A 375 16.02 7.08 12.63
C ILE A 375 15.12 8.06 13.38
N ASN A 376 15.73 8.98 14.14
CA ASN A 376 15.01 10.07 14.79
C ASN A 376 14.37 10.92 13.69
N MET A 377 13.18 10.51 13.22
CA MET A 377 12.32 11.35 12.42
C MET A 377 11.72 12.36 13.40
N SER A 378 12.36 13.53 13.46
CA SER A 378 11.86 14.69 14.18
C SER A 378 10.41 14.93 13.80
N LYS A 379 9.58 15.12 14.83
CA LYS A 379 8.17 15.51 14.73
C LYS A 379 7.96 16.74 13.86
#